data_AF-A0A4V2WIW4-F1
#
_entry.id   AF-A0A4V2WIW4-F1
#
_cell.length_a   1.000
_cell.length_b   1.000
_cell.length_c   1.000
_cell.angle_alpha   90.00
_cell.angle_beta   90.00
_cell.angle_gamma   90.00
#
_symmetry.space_group_name_H-M   'P 1'
#
loop_
_entity.id
_entity.type
_entity.pdbx_description
1 polymer ?
#
loop_
_entity_poly.entity_id
_entity_poly.type
_entity_poly.pdbx_seq_one_letter_code
_entity_poly.pdbx_strand_id
1 'polypeptide(L)'
;MLSLVLQLAVYALLNWQAEQLLNPSLHINQAYVLKTDLSQADGFVLSYNKKLLAYRSGRYLEVIDLTTNKKIFSKCPEKDAAKIVGFAWLPDRNSMVYLIREQNKNAITSLYSVDFSTGSSELNSFEPMMDRELSLAVNQVLQIEMSTYTNNLLILFQDDNQTRQLITMDIMKTLNRVNQQGEEILYIAVSNKFGSIYVESRMETNKAIDIYQAGSKNRISVDPEDILLGCRDDKIYIGKISGNILREVTVYQEQTSGPAMTGTVIWQGEIPYTEIETKISSTNQIMIKSKGRLDVISANGKHQSLKLPDGSATRSNAVIVLAPMGDLYLELLPGNEKSVYYWRKV
;
A
#
# COMPACT_ATOMS: atom_id res chain seq x y z
N MET A 1 24.73 27.56 19.21
CA MET A 1 24.19 27.46 17.84
C MET A 1 25.07 26.64 16.89
N LEU A 2 26.40 26.86 16.82
CA LEU A 2 27.29 26.09 15.93
C LEU A 2 27.21 24.55 16.11
N SER A 3 27.10 24.08 17.35
CA SER A 3 27.03 22.64 17.66
C SER A 3 25.75 21.96 17.14
N LEU A 4 24.63 22.67 17.11
CA LEU A 4 23.33 22.12 16.69
C LEU A 4 23.25 22.02 15.16
N VAL A 5 23.82 23.01 14.46
CA VAL A 5 23.97 22.99 13.00
C VAL A 5 24.92 21.87 12.57
N LEU A 6 26.03 21.66 13.29
CA LEU A 6 26.96 20.58 13.01
C LEU A 6 26.35 19.19 13.25
N GLN A 7 25.58 19.03 14.34
CA GLN A 7 24.85 17.78 14.61
C GLN A 7 23.82 17.47 13.52
N LEU A 8 23.07 18.47 13.06
CA LEU A 8 22.13 18.32 11.94
C LEU A 8 22.83 17.99 10.62
N ALA A 9 23.98 18.63 10.35
CA ALA A 9 24.77 18.36 9.15
C ALA A 9 25.37 16.93 9.17
N VAL A 10 25.88 16.48 10.32
CA VAL A 10 26.38 15.11 10.50
C VAL A 10 25.25 14.10 10.40
N TYR A 11 24.09 14.37 10.99
CA TYR A 11 22.92 13.51 10.88
C TYR A 11 22.43 13.40 9.42
N ALA A 12 22.33 14.53 8.70
CA ALA A 12 21.94 14.54 7.30
C ALA A 12 22.97 13.80 6.41
N LEU A 13 24.27 13.99 6.68
CA LEU A 13 25.34 13.29 5.98
C LEU A 13 25.30 11.78 6.24
N LEU A 14 25.12 11.36 7.50
CA LEU A 14 25.01 9.95 7.88
C LEU A 14 23.74 9.32 7.31
N ASN A 15 22.61 10.04 7.29
CA ASN A 15 21.37 9.54 6.71
C ASN A 15 21.49 9.37 5.19
N TRP A 16 22.12 10.34 4.50
CA TRP A 16 22.40 10.25 3.06
C TRP A 16 23.40 9.13 2.74
N GLN A 17 24.46 8.98 3.54
CA GLN A 17 25.43 7.89 3.37
C GLN A 17 24.80 6.53 3.70
N ALA A 18 23.93 6.43 4.70
CA ALA A 18 23.17 5.22 5.00
C ALA A 18 22.24 4.87 3.82
N GLU A 19 21.56 5.85 3.24
CA GLU A 19 20.71 5.65 2.06
C GLU A 19 21.51 5.16 0.84
N GLN A 20 22.72 5.68 0.63
CA GLN A 20 23.63 5.20 -0.42
C GLN A 20 24.25 3.82 -0.13
N LEU A 21 24.57 3.52 1.14
CA LEU A 21 25.12 2.22 1.55
C LEU A 21 24.05 1.12 1.56
N LEU A 22 22.79 1.48 1.80
CA LEU A 22 21.66 0.54 1.79
C LEU A 22 21.19 0.20 0.36
N ASN A 23 21.42 1.09 -0.63
CA ASN A 23 21.04 0.91 -2.04
C ASN A 23 22.08 1.47 -3.05
N PRO A 24 23.34 0.95 -3.09
CA PRO A 24 24.39 1.48 -3.97
C PRO A 24 24.18 1.24 -5.48
N SER A 25 23.11 0.55 -5.90
CA SER A 25 22.86 0.11 -7.28
C SER A 25 21.61 0.71 -7.94
N LEU A 26 20.90 1.62 -7.26
CA LEU A 26 19.62 2.15 -7.73
C LEU A 26 19.82 3.45 -8.53
N HIS A 27 20.07 3.29 -9.83
CA HIS A 27 20.22 4.37 -10.79
C HIS A 27 18.86 4.81 -11.34
N ILE A 28 18.51 6.06 -11.05
CA ILE A 28 17.27 6.68 -11.52
C ILE A 28 17.34 6.89 -13.03
N ASN A 29 16.22 6.64 -13.71
CA ASN A 29 16.05 6.76 -15.17
C ASN A 29 16.94 5.82 -16.00
N GLN A 30 17.62 4.85 -15.38
CA GLN A 30 18.35 3.81 -16.09
C GLN A 30 17.43 2.62 -16.38
N ALA A 31 17.57 2.02 -17.57
CA ALA A 31 16.87 0.80 -17.94
C ALA A 31 17.50 -0.42 -17.25
N TYR A 32 16.67 -1.22 -16.61
CA TYR A 32 17.01 -2.53 -16.05
C TYR A 32 16.24 -3.61 -16.79
N VAL A 33 16.93 -4.68 -17.20
CA VAL A 33 16.31 -5.79 -17.94
C VAL A 33 16.05 -6.95 -17.00
N LEU A 34 14.80 -7.36 -16.85
CA LEU A 34 14.39 -8.57 -16.14
C LEU A 34 14.45 -9.78 -17.07
N LYS A 35 15.00 -10.88 -16.56
CA LYS A 35 15.02 -12.19 -17.26
C LYS A 35 13.71 -12.96 -17.15
N THR A 36 12.72 -12.39 -16.47
CA THR A 36 11.41 -13.02 -16.23
C THR A 36 10.35 -12.40 -17.14
N ASP A 37 9.54 -13.26 -17.75
CA ASP A 37 8.33 -12.86 -18.46
C ASP A 37 7.27 -12.41 -17.44
N LEU A 38 6.84 -11.16 -17.57
CA LEU A 38 5.81 -10.54 -16.73
C LEU A 38 4.56 -10.17 -17.54
N SER A 39 4.44 -10.64 -18.78
CA SER A 39 3.34 -10.30 -19.70
C SER A 39 1.95 -10.70 -19.18
N GLN A 40 1.89 -11.78 -18.40
CA GLN A 40 0.66 -12.29 -17.76
C GLN A 40 0.59 -11.99 -16.26
N ALA A 41 1.50 -11.15 -15.75
CA ALA A 41 1.57 -10.82 -14.34
C ALA A 41 0.69 -9.61 -13.99
N ASP A 42 0.09 -9.65 -12.81
CA ASP A 42 -0.71 -8.57 -12.24
C ASP A 42 -0.45 -8.37 -10.75
N GLY A 43 -1.09 -7.36 -10.16
CA GLY A 43 -1.05 -7.11 -8.72
C GLY A 43 0.34 -6.77 -8.18
N PHE A 44 1.19 -6.09 -8.95
CA PHE A 44 2.56 -5.79 -8.55
C PHE A 44 2.63 -4.95 -7.27
N VAL A 45 3.45 -5.40 -6.30
CA VAL A 45 3.72 -4.66 -5.05
C VAL A 45 5.21 -4.70 -4.74
N LEU A 46 5.79 -3.52 -4.50
CA LEU A 46 7.19 -3.37 -4.07
C LEU A 46 7.35 -3.54 -2.57
N SER A 47 8.44 -4.18 -2.16
CA SER A 47 8.85 -4.22 -0.76
C SER A 47 9.28 -2.85 -0.24
N TYR A 48 9.16 -2.64 1.07
CA TYR A 48 9.55 -1.38 1.71
C TYR A 48 11.03 -1.03 1.52
N ASN A 49 11.90 -2.03 1.42
CA ASN A 49 13.33 -1.86 1.14
C ASN A 49 13.65 -1.63 -0.35
N LYS A 50 12.64 -1.68 -1.24
CA LYS A 50 12.72 -1.47 -2.70
C LYS A 50 13.56 -2.53 -3.45
N LYS A 51 13.87 -3.65 -2.82
CA LYS A 51 14.69 -4.73 -3.43
C LYS A 51 13.84 -5.84 -4.05
N LEU A 52 12.63 -6.05 -3.57
CA LEU A 52 11.79 -7.16 -3.98
C LEU A 52 10.52 -6.66 -4.66
N LEU A 53 10.12 -7.35 -5.73
CA LEU A 53 8.86 -7.12 -6.43
C LEU A 53 8.03 -8.40 -6.32
N ALA A 54 6.91 -8.32 -5.61
CA ALA A 54 5.90 -9.37 -5.58
C ALA A 54 4.86 -9.13 -6.68
N TYR A 55 4.38 -10.20 -7.28
CA TYR A 55 3.31 -10.16 -8.28
C TYR A 55 2.59 -11.51 -8.35
N ARG A 56 1.41 -11.52 -8.96
CA ARG A 56 0.69 -12.74 -9.27
C ARG A 56 0.84 -13.07 -10.75
N SER A 57 1.07 -14.34 -11.05
CA SER A 57 1.09 -14.87 -12.42
C SER A 57 0.20 -16.11 -12.47
N GLY A 58 -1.01 -15.95 -13.02
CA GLY A 58 -2.05 -16.98 -12.94
C GLY A 58 -2.39 -17.36 -11.50
N ARG A 59 -2.08 -18.61 -11.10
CA ARG A 59 -2.31 -19.13 -9.74
C ARG A 59 -1.10 -19.00 -8.81
N TYR A 60 0.01 -18.45 -9.29
CA TYR A 60 1.25 -18.33 -8.53
C TYR A 60 1.38 -16.94 -7.91
N LEU A 61 1.81 -16.90 -6.66
CA LEU A 61 2.42 -15.72 -6.04
C LEU A 61 3.93 -15.84 -6.21
N GLU A 62 4.53 -14.86 -6.87
CA GLU A 62 5.96 -14.88 -7.18
C GLU A 62 6.65 -13.63 -6.65
N VAL A 63 7.94 -13.76 -6.32
CA VAL A 63 8.80 -12.65 -5.93
C VAL A 63 10.09 -12.69 -6.73
N ILE A 64 10.44 -11.54 -7.31
CA ILE A 64 11.73 -11.30 -7.94
C ILE A 64 12.55 -10.36 -7.06
N ASP A 65 13.81 -10.70 -6.85
CA ASP A 65 14.82 -9.77 -6.35
C ASP A 65 15.33 -8.91 -7.51
N LEU A 66 15.04 -7.61 -7.43
CA LEU A 66 15.40 -6.61 -8.43
C LEU A 66 16.91 -6.34 -8.45
N THR A 67 17.63 -6.65 -7.38
CA THR A 67 19.08 -6.44 -7.26
C THR A 67 19.87 -7.56 -7.93
N THR A 68 19.42 -8.81 -7.79
CA THR A 68 20.05 -9.98 -8.41
C THR A 68 19.41 -10.38 -9.73
N ASN A 69 18.24 -9.81 -10.06
CA ASN A 69 17.45 -10.13 -11.24
C ASN A 69 17.11 -11.63 -11.32
N LYS A 70 16.71 -12.20 -10.18
CA LYS A 70 16.33 -13.60 -10.04
C LYS A 70 14.98 -13.71 -9.38
N LYS A 71 14.19 -14.67 -9.86
CA LYS A 71 13.01 -15.15 -9.15
C LYS A 71 13.47 -15.95 -7.94
N ILE A 72 13.05 -15.54 -6.76
CA ILE A 72 13.48 -16.14 -5.48
C ILE A 72 12.35 -16.86 -4.76
N PHE A 73 11.09 -16.60 -5.14
CA PHE A 73 9.91 -17.26 -4.58
C PHE A 73 8.85 -17.46 -5.65
N SER A 74 8.22 -18.62 -5.64
CA SER A 74 7.07 -18.97 -6.47
C SER A 74 6.25 -20.03 -5.75
N LYS A 75 5.06 -19.64 -5.28
CA LYS A 75 4.15 -20.54 -4.56
C LYS A 75 2.77 -20.51 -5.21
N CYS A 76 2.24 -21.69 -5.49
CA CYS A 76 0.84 -21.89 -5.83
C CYS A 76 0.12 -22.57 -4.65
N PRO A 77 -1.20 -22.36 -4.49
CA PRO A 77 -2.01 -23.16 -3.58
C PRO A 77 -1.93 -24.65 -3.93
N GLU A 78 -1.82 -25.52 -2.92
CA GLU A 78 -1.70 -26.97 -3.12
C GLU A 78 -2.97 -27.60 -3.71
N LYS A 79 -4.14 -27.08 -3.31
CA LYS A 79 -5.44 -27.56 -3.80
C LYS A 79 -5.85 -26.81 -5.04
N ASP A 80 -6.39 -27.51 -6.04
CA ASP A 80 -6.84 -26.88 -7.28
C ASP A 80 -7.97 -25.88 -7.11
N ALA A 81 -8.84 -26.13 -6.14
CA ALA A 81 -9.93 -25.25 -5.77
C ALA A 81 -9.49 -24.04 -4.91
N ALA A 82 -8.20 -23.90 -4.60
CA ALA A 82 -7.70 -22.80 -3.77
C ALA A 82 -7.14 -21.65 -4.62
N LYS A 83 -7.39 -20.40 -4.18
CA LYS A 83 -6.91 -19.17 -4.83
C LYS A 83 -6.19 -18.25 -3.83
N ILE A 84 -5.17 -17.54 -4.30
CA ILE A 84 -4.59 -16.42 -3.55
C ILE A 84 -5.52 -15.21 -3.71
N VAL A 85 -5.96 -14.64 -2.59
CA VAL A 85 -6.97 -13.56 -2.55
C VAL A 85 -6.41 -12.18 -2.21
N GLY A 86 -5.16 -12.13 -1.74
CA GLY A 86 -4.44 -10.89 -1.44
C GLY A 86 -3.07 -11.14 -0.85
N PHE A 87 -2.19 -10.14 -0.96
CA PHE A 87 -0.87 -10.15 -0.36
C PHE A 87 -0.37 -8.71 -0.13
N ALA A 88 0.54 -8.54 0.83
CA ALA A 88 1.20 -7.27 1.10
C ALA A 88 2.54 -7.47 1.81
N TRP A 89 3.46 -6.54 1.57
CA TRP A 89 4.71 -6.45 2.32
C TRP A 89 4.47 -5.83 3.69
N LEU A 90 5.21 -6.29 4.70
CA LEU A 90 5.18 -5.70 6.02
C LEU A 90 6.18 -4.54 6.13
N PRO A 91 5.82 -3.41 6.77
CA PRO A 91 6.65 -2.21 6.85
C PRO A 91 7.90 -2.33 7.76
N ASP A 92 7.88 -3.23 8.73
CA ASP A 92 8.89 -3.34 9.78
C ASP A 92 9.94 -4.43 9.53
N ARG A 93 9.76 -5.24 8.49
CA ARG A 93 10.60 -6.41 8.22
C ARG A 93 10.63 -6.74 6.73
N ASN A 94 11.61 -7.53 6.30
CA ASN A 94 11.67 -8.06 4.93
C ASN A 94 10.76 -9.28 4.77
N SER A 95 9.48 -9.15 5.15
CA SER A 95 8.53 -10.26 5.10
C SER A 95 7.24 -9.83 4.40
N MET A 96 6.55 -10.82 3.85
CA MET A 96 5.27 -10.64 3.16
C MET A 96 4.22 -11.51 3.83
N VAL A 97 2.98 -11.02 3.87
CA VAL A 97 1.82 -11.82 4.21
C VAL A 97 0.95 -12.03 2.98
N TYR A 98 0.32 -13.20 2.88
CA TYR A 98 -0.63 -13.49 1.82
C TYR A 98 -1.74 -14.43 2.31
N LEU A 99 -2.87 -14.38 1.61
CA LEU A 99 -4.07 -15.12 1.98
C LEU A 99 -4.42 -16.11 0.87
N ILE A 100 -4.65 -17.37 1.26
CA ILE A 100 -5.19 -18.41 0.38
C ILE A 100 -6.59 -18.74 0.85
N ARG A 101 -7.56 -18.71 -0.07
CA ARG A 101 -8.91 -19.20 0.17
C ARG A 101 -9.13 -20.55 -0.50
N GLU A 102 -9.72 -21.48 0.23
CA GLU A 102 -10.25 -22.73 -0.33
C GLU A 102 -11.72 -22.54 -0.77
N GLN A 103 -12.10 -23.05 -1.96
CA GLN A 103 -13.48 -22.94 -2.47
C GLN A 103 -14.45 -24.05 -2.00
N ASN A 104 -14.13 -24.80 -0.93
CA ASN A 104 -15.07 -25.80 -0.40
C ASN A 104 -16.32 -25.14 0.24
N LYS A 105 -17.35 -25.93 0.60
CA LYS A 105 -18.66 -25.45 1.11
C LYS A 105 -18.58 -24.52 2.35
N ASN A 106 -17.43 -24.44 3.03
CA ASN A 106 -17.23 -23.60 4.21
C ASN A 106 -16.26 -22.42 3.98
N ALA A 107 -15.71 -22.27 2.76
CA ALA A 107 -14.87 -21.16 2.31
C ALA A 107 -13.87 -20.65 3.37
N ILE A 108 -12.97 -21.53 3.80
CA ILE A 108 -11.91 -21.22 4.77
C ILE A 108 -10.82 -20.39 4.09
N THR A 109 -10.30 -19.38 4.77
CA THR A 109 -9.17 -18.57 4.30
C THR A 109 -8.00 -18.70 5.26
N SER A 110 -6.81 -19.05 4.77
CA SER A 110 -5.61 -19.17 5.59
C SER A 110 -4.65 -18.01 5.33
N LEU A 111 -4.12 -17.46 6.41
CA LEU A 111 -3.07 -16.44 6.41
C LEU A 111 -1.71 -17.11 6.49
N TYR A 112 -0.82 -16.72 5.58
CA TYR A 112 0.57 -17.16 5.54
C TYR A 112 1.51 -15.97 5.64
N SER A 113 2.69 -16.20 6.22
CA SER A 113 3.82 -15.28 6.21
C SER A 113 5.04 -15.92 5.56
N VAL A 114 5.88 -15.10 4.93
CA VAL A 114 7.18 -15.50 4.37
C VAL A 114 8.22 -14.47 4.77
N ASP A 115 9.31 -14.93 5.38
CA ASP A 115 10.43 -14.07 5.74
C ASP A 115 11.56 -14.17 4.72
N PHE A 116 11.92 -13.05 4.11
CA PHE A 116 12.99 -12.91 3.12
C PHE A 116 14.30 -12.37 3.73
N SER A 117 14.43 -12.34 5.06
CA SER A 117 15.58 -11.79 5.78
C SER A 117 16.91 -12.51 5.53
N THR A 118 16.88 -13.81 5.21
CA THR A 118 18.08 -14.65 5.06
C THR A 118 18.92 -14.34 3.81
N GLY A 119 18.39 -13.51 2.89
CA GLY A 119 19.15 -13.02 1.73
C GLY A 119 19.52 -14.09 0.69
N SER A 120 18.87 -15.26 0.72
CA SER A 120 19.08 -16.29 -0.29
C SER A 120 18.62 -15.82 -1.67
N SER A 121 19.39 -16.19 -2.70
CA SER A 121 19.06 -15.94 -4.11
C SER A 121 18.57 -17.19 -4.84
N GLU A 122 18.41 -18.30 -4.11
CA GLU A 122 17.89 -19.56 -4.62
C GLU A 122 16.36 -19.52 -4.68
N LEU A 123 15.80 -20.10 -5.75
CA LEU A 123 14.36 -20.18 -5.91
C LEU A 123 13.76 -21.08 -4.83
N ASN A 124 12.74 -20.57 -4.14
CA ASN A 124 11.99 -21.30 -3.11
C ASN A 124 12.84 -21.74 -1.91
N SER A 125 13.93 -21.03 -1.60
CA SER A 125 14.63 -21.20 -0.33
C SER A 125 13.87 -20.62 0.87
N PHE A 126 12.75 -19.95 0.62
CA PHE A 126 11.90 -19.32 1.63
C PHE A 126 10.65 -20.16 1.82
N GLU A 127 10.53 -20.78 2.98
CA GLU A 127 9.37 -21.60 3.31
C GLU A 127 8.27 -20.73 3.93
N PRO A 128 7.06 -20.72 3.35
CA PRO A 128 5.93 -20.01 3.93
C PRO A 128 5.46 -20.69 5.21
N MET A 129 5.18 -19.90 6.25
CA MET A 129 4.56 -20.37 7.48
C MET A 129 3.06 -20.07 7.44
N MET A 130 2.21 -21.05 7.76
CA MET A 130 0.79 -20.79 7.99
C MET A 130 0.63 -20.18 9.38
N ASP A 131 0.28 -18.90 9.44
CA ASP A 131 0.13 -18.19 10.71
C ASP A 131 -1.21 -18.51 11.37
N ARG A 132 -2.29 -18.53 10.57
CA ARG A 132 -3.65 -18.67 11.08
C ARG A 132 -4.65 -19.12 10.02
N GLU A 133 -5.59 -19.95 10.43
CA GLU A 133 -6.83 -20.19 9.67
C GLU A 133 -7.91 -19.17 10.09
N LEU A 134 -8.50 -18.50 9.10
CA LEU A 134 -9.61 -17.58 9.25
C LEU A 134 -10.88 -18.33 8.85
N SER A 135 -11.81 -18.49 9.78
CA SER A 135 -13.17 -18.98 9.49
C SER A 135 -14.02 -17.88 8.82
N LEU A 136 -13.48 -17.27 7.78
CA LEU A 136 -14.05 -16.15 7.03
C LEU A 136 -13.95 -16.42 5.53
N ALA A 137 -15.05 -16.22 4.82
CA ALA A 137 -15.11 -16.33 3.37
C ALA A 137 -14.57 -15.07 2.68
N VAL A 138 -13.25 -14.94 2.62
CA VAL A 138 -12.58 -13.79 1.97
C VAL A 138 -12.63 -13.98 0.46
N ASN A 139 -13.49 -13.26 -0.27
CA ASN A 139 -13.53 -13.34 -1.72
C ASN A 139 -12.39 -12.58 -2.39
N GLN A 140 -12.14 -11.35 -1.93
CA GLN A 140 -11.09 -10.48 -2.44
C GLN A 140 -10.57 -9.59 -1.30
N VAL A 141 -9.26 -9.51 -1.15
CA VAL A 141 -8.66 -8.52 -0.26
C VAL A 141 -8.61 -7.19 -1.01
N LEU A 142 -9.09 -6.13 -0.36
CA LEU A 142 -9.09 -4.76 -0.88
C LEU A 142 -7.86 -3.99 -0.39
N GLN A 143 -7.49 -4.19 0.88
CA GLN A 143 -6.34 -3.54 1.48
C GLN A 143 -5.80 -4.35 2.65
N ILE A 144 -4.47 -4.37 2.80
CA ILE A 144 -3.78 -4.87 4.00
C ILE A 144 -2.88 -3.75 4.50
N GLU A 145 -3.03 -3.40 5.77
CA GLU A 145 -2.18 -2.41 6.45
C GLU A 145 -1.65 -3.00 7.74
N MET A 146 -0.45 -2.58 8.16
CA MET A 146 0.12 -2.96 9.45
C MET A 146 0.45 -1.71 10.24
N SER A 147 -0.02 -1.67 11.49
CA SER A 147 0.40 -0.67 12.46
C SER A 147 1.70 -1.15 13.11
N THR A 148 2.84 -0.52 12.80
CA THR A 148 4.09 -0.83 13.51
C THR A 148 4.07 -0.39 14.97
N TYR A 149 3.17 0.54 15.32
CA TYR A 149 2.96 1.00 16.69
C TYR A 149 2.24 -0.04 17.56
N THR A 150 1.16 -0.64 17.05
CA THR A 150 0.37 -1.64 17.80
C THR A 150 0.71 -3.09 17.45
N ASN A 151 1.52 -3.31 16.40
CA ASN A 151 1.80 -4.61 15.80
C ASN A 151 0.52 -5.35 15.31
N ASN A 152 -0.54 -4.59 14.99
CA ASN A 152 -1.78 -5.15 14.46
C ASN A 152 -1.76 -5.16 12.94
N LEU A 153 -2.19 -6.28 12.36
CA LEU A 153 -2.50 -6.43 10.95
C LEU A 153 -3.98 -6.11 10.72
N LEU A 154 -4.26 -5.20 9.78
CA LEU A 154 -5.59 -4.83 9.35
C LEU A 154 -5.83 -5.39 7.96
N ILE A 155 -6.94 -6.08 7.78
CA ILE A 155 -7.34 -6.63 6.48
C ILE A 155 -8.73 -6.14 6.17
N LEU A 156 -8.83 -5.26 5.17
CA LEU A 156 -10.07 -4.87 4.53
C LEU A 156 -10.31 -5.80 3.35
N PHE A 157 -11.43 -6.51 3.34
CA PHE A 157 -11.76 -7.47 2.30
C PHE A 157 -13.24 -7.43 1.96
N GLN A 158 -13.58 -8.06 0.84
CA GLN A 158 -14.94 -8.30 0.42
C GLN A 158 -15.27 -9.79 0.55
N ASP A 159 -16.42 -10.11 1.12
CA ASP A 159 -16.92 -11.48 1.24
C ASP A 159 -17.70 -11.95 -0.01
N ASP A 160 -18.25 -13.17 0.05
CA ASP A 160 -19.05 -13.75 -1.03
C ASP A 160 -20.33 -12.97 -1.34
N ASN A 161 -20.90 -12.32 -0.33
CA ASN A 161 -22.09 -11.47 -0.46
C ASN A 161 -21.74 -10.05 -0.92
N GLN A 162 -20.51 -9.84 -1.40
CA GLN A 162 -19.99 -8.54 -1.81
C GLN A 162 -19.94 -7.50 -0.67
N THR A 163 -19.99 -7.95 0.60
CA THR A 163 -19.97 -7.06 1.75
C THR A 163 -18.52 -6.78 2.15
N ARG A 164 -18.18 -5.50 2.35
CA ARG A 164 -16.84 -5.10 2.80
C ARG A 164 -16.70 -5.23 4.32
N GLN A 165 -15.67 -5.96 4.75
CA GLN A 165 -15.38 -6.23 6.14
C GLN A 165 -13.94 -5.88 6.47
N LEU A 166 -13.74 -5.25 7.61
CA LEU A 166 -12.45 -4.94 8.21
C LEU A 166 -12.26 -5.84 9.42
N ILE A 167 -11.16 -6.57 9.42
CA ILE A 167 -10.67 -7.29 10.60
C ILE A 167 -9.35 -6.69 11.06
N THR A 168 -9.14 -6.70 12.37
CA THR A 168 -7.85 -6.44 13.00
C THR A 168 -7.37 -7.71 13.65
N MET A 169 -6.10 -8.02 13.48
CA MET A 169 -5.45 -9.15 14.12
C MET A 169 -4.16 -8.69 14.77
N ASP A 170 -4.08 -8.88 16.09
CA ASP A 170 -2.78 -9.09 16.71
C ASP A 170 -2.37 -10.52 16.31
N ILE A 171 -1.25 -10.65 15.59
CA ILE A 171 -0.83 -11.88 14.90
C ILE A 171 -0.86 -13.09 15.85
N MET A 172 -0.69 -12.88 17.17
CA MET A 172 -0.65 -13.95 18.18
C MET A 172 -1.90 -14.04 19.09
N LYS A 173 -2.85 -13.10 19.01
CA LYS A 173 -3.98 -13.04 19.96
C LYS A 173 -5.32 -13.20 19.26
N THR A 174 -6.10 -12.14 19.16
CA THR A 174 -7.52 -12.18 18.85
C THR A 174 -7.78 -11.58 17.48
N LEU A 175 -8.63 -12.26 16.71
CA LEU A 175 -9.23 -11.69 15.51
C LEU A 175 -10.46 -10.90 15.94
N ASN A 176 -10.49 -9.61 15.64
CA ASN A 176 -11.64 -8.75 15.90
C ASN A 176 -12.19 -8.21 14.59
N ARG A 177 -13.51 -8.25 14.42
CA ARG A 177 -14.20 -7.51 13.35
C ARG A 177 -14.42 -6.07 13.81
N VAL A 178 -14.15 -5.11 12.93
CA VAL A 178 -14.21 -3.68 13.25
C VAL A 178 -15.55 -3.05 12.83
N ASN A 179 -16.17 -3.52 11.74
CA ASN A 179 -17.44 -2.98 11.27
C ASN A 179 -18.55 -3.07 12.33
N GLN A 180 -19.38 -2.03 12.40
CA GLN A 180 -20.69 -2.11 13.02
C GLN A 180 -21.70 -2.83 12.09
N GLN A 181 -22.83 -3.26 12.65
CA GLN A 181 -23.89 -3.86 11.85
C GLN A 181 -24.43 -2.85 10.81
N GLY A 182 -24.42 -3.24 9.53
CA GLY A 182 -24.84 -2.36 8.43
C GLY A 182 -23.79 -1.33 7.99
N GLU A 183 -22.63 -1.27 8.65
CA GLU A 183 -21.52 -0.40 8.26
C GLU A 183 -20.65 -1.08 7.19
N GLU A 184 -20.45 -0.38 6.09
CA GLU A 184 -19.52 -0.76 5.03
C GLU A 184 -18.25 0.08 5.15
N ILE A 185 -17.10 -0.57 5.28
CA ILE A 185 -15.80 0.11 5.32
C ILE A 185 -15.29 0.28 3.89
N LEU A 186 -15.08 1.52 3.48
CA LEU A 186 -14.70 1.88 2.12
C LEU A 186 -13.17 1.92 1.94
N TYR A 187 -12.46 2.48 2.92
CA TYR A 187 -11.01 2.66 2.88
C TYR A 187 -10.43 2.76 4.30
N ILE A 188 -9.16 2.37 4.46
CA ILE A 188 -8.43 2.49 5.73
C ILE A 188 -7.07 3.17 5.54
N ALA A 189 -6.60 3.85 6.58
CA ALA A 189 -5.22 4.31 6.68
C ALA A 189 -4.74 4.17 8.12
N VAL A 190 -3.45 3.84 8.32
CA VAL A 190 -2.91 3.52 9.64
C VAL A 190 -1.72 4.41 9.97
N SER A 191 -1.81 5.15 11.08
CA SER A 191 -0.67 5.92 11.59
C SER A 191 0.30 5.00 12.32
N ASN A 192 1.53 4.93 11.81
CA ASN A 192 2.63 4.26 12.49
C ASN A 192 3.23 5.08 13.64
N LYS A 193 2.84 6.36 13.79
CA LYS A 193 3.31 7.22 14.88
C LYS A 193 2.44 7.10 16.13
N PHE A 194 1.13 7.01 15.97
CA PHE A 194 0.18 6.99 17.08
C PHE A 194 -0.63 5.70 17.19
N GLY A 195 -0.51 4.78 16.23
CA GLY A 195 -1.30 3.56 16.17
C GLY A 195 -2.78 3.80 15.81
N SER A 196 -3.14 5.03 15.45
CA SER A 196 -4.48 5.43 15.09
C SER A 196 -4.88 4.82 13.74
N ILE A 197 -6.13 4.35 13.67
CA ILE A 197 -6.71 3.77 12.46
C ILE A 197 -7.75 4.76 11.94
N TYR A 198 -7.54 5.25 10.73
CA TYR A 198 -8.46 6.10 10.01
C TYR A 198 -9.34 5.24 9.11
N VAL A 199 -10.63 5.47 9.17
CA VAL A 199 -11.63 4.64 8.51
C VAL A 199 -12.58 5.56 7.76
N GLU A 200 -12.65 5.38 6.45
CA GLU A 200 -13.77 5.88 5.65
C GLU A 200 -14.85 4.79 5.63
N SER A 201 -16.04 5.10 6.12
CA SER A 201 -17.16 4.16 6.15
C SER A 201 -18.45 4.78 5.64
N ARG A 202 -19.37 3.90 5.26
CA ARG A 202 -20.71 4.21 4.80
C ARG A 202 -21.72 3.38 5.58
N MET A 203 -22.74 4.06 6.10
CA MET A 203 -23.91 3.45 6.71
C MET A 203 -25.14 3.95 5.96
N GLU A 204 -25.80 3.07 5.23
CA GLU A 204 -26.85 3.43 4.26
C GLU A 204 -26.35 4.49 3.27
N THR A 205 -26.87 5.72 3.33
CA THR A 205 -26.44 6.85 2.48
C THR A 205 -25.45 7.78 3.17
N ASN A 206 -25.20 7.59 4.47
CA ASN A 206 -24.35 8.48 5.25
C ASN A 206 -22.90 7.99 5.18
N LYS A 207 -22.02 8.84 4.67
CA LYS A 207 -20.58 8.61 4.66
C LYS A 207 -19.92 9.35 5.81
N ALA A 208 -18.89 8.75 6.39
CA ALA A 208 -18.10 9.38 7.43
C ALA A 208 -16.63 8.98 7.34
N ILE A 209 -15.78 9.86 7.86
CA ILE A 209 -14.37 9.56 8.13
C ILE A 209 -14.18 9.65 9.64
N ASP A 210 -13.74 8.55 10.24
CA ASP A 210 -13.56 8.39 11.68
C ASP A 210 -12.11 8.02 12.01
N ILE A 211 -11.63 8.41 13.18
CA ILE A 211 -10.39 7.93 13.79
C ILE A 211 -10.73 6.97 14.93
N TYR A 212 -10.05 5.83 14.95
CA TYR A 212 -10.09 4.85 16.03
C TYR A 212 -8.75 4.86 16.76
N GLN A 213 -8.78 5.21 18.06
CA GLN A 213 -7.59 5.31 18.91
C GLN A 213 -7.93 4.87 20.33
N ALA A 214 -7.10 3.98 20.90
CA ALA A 214 -7.23 3.49 22.28
C ALA A 214 -8.67 3.03 22.68
N GLY A 215 -9.39 2.42 21.74
CA GLY A 215 -10.77 1.95 21.95
C GLY A 215 -11.85 3.04 21.83
N SER A 216 -11.49 4.29 21.52
CA SER A 216 -12.41 5.38 21.22
C SER A 216 -12.54 5.61 19.72
N LYS A 217 -13.74 6.01 19.28
CA LYS A 217 -14.05 6.41 17.90
C LYS A 217 -14.42 7.88 17.90
N ASN A 218 -13.69 8.71 17.15
CA ASN A 218 -13.99 10.13 17.00
C ASN A 218 -14.25 10.47 15.53
N ARG A 219 -15.22 11.34 15.29
CA ARG A 219 -15.63 11.78 13.95
C ARG A 219 -14.70 12.88 13.43
N ILE A 220 -14.15 12.69 12.22
CA ILE A 220 -13.36 13.71 11.52
C ILE A 220 -14.24 14.45 10.51
N SER A 221 -14.97 13.71 9.67
CA SER A 221 -15.86 14.31 8.66
C SER A 221 -17.15 13.50 8.47
N VAL A 222 -18.23 14.20 8.13
CA VAL A 222 -19.53 13.66 7.71
C VAL A 222 -19.93 14.12 6.32
N ASP A 223 -19.04 14.83 5.62
CA ASP A 223 -19.33 15.30 4.27
C ASP A 223 -19.31 14.10 3.31
N PRO A 224 -20.40 13.80 2.57
CA PRO A 224 -20.44 12.71 1.62
C PRO A 224 -19.47 12.88 0.45
N GLU A 225 -18.93 14.08 0.23
CA GLU A 225 -17.89 14.36 -0.78
C GLU A 225 -16.47 14.12 -0.27
N ASP A 226 -16.26 14.02 1.05
CA ASP A 226 -14.93 13.83 1.65
C ASP A 226 -14.48 12.38 1.59
N ILE A 227 -13.28 12.11 1.12
CA ILE A 227 -12.68 10.77 1.05
C ILE A 227 -11.34 10.72 1.75
N LEU A 228 -10.99 9.55 2.30
CA LEU A 228 -9.71 9.33 2.93
C LEU A 228 -8.64 9.04 1.86
N LEU A 229 -7.66 9.92 1.72
CA LEU A 229 -6.54 9.73 0.79
C LEU A 229 -5.42 8.88 1.41
N GLY A 230 -5.24 8.99 2.73
CA GLY A 230 -4.22 8.29 3.49
C GLY A 230 -3.74 9.09 4.69
N CYS A 231 -2.70 8.60 5.36
CA CYS A 231 -2.07 9.28 6.46
C CYS A 231 -0.55 9.10 6.42
N ARG A 232 0.17 10.03 7.06
CA ARG A 232 1.59 9.92 7.33
C ARG A 232 1.89 10.56 8.67
N ASP A 233 2.56 9.82 9.54
CA ASP A 233 2.93 10.26 10.88
C ASP A 233 1.70 10.79 11.66
N ASP A 234 1.66 12.09 11.98
CA ASP A 234 0.57 12.79 12.66
C ASP A 234 -0.39 13.52 11.70
N LYS A 235 -0.31 13.25 10.40
CA LYS A 235 -1.10 13.92 9.38
C LYS A 235 -2.04 12.97 8.66
N ILE A 236 -3.26 13.44 8.43
CA ILE A 236 -4.30 12.74 7.68
C ILE A 236 -4.63 13.60 6.46
N TYR A 237 -4.80 12.97 5.32
CA TYR A 237 -5.12 13.65 4.07
C TYR A 237 -6.52 13.25 3.67
N ILE A 238 -7.42 14.23 3.59
CA ILE A 238 -8.79 14.06 3.15
C ILE A 238 -8.98 14.85 1.87
N GLY A 239 -9.53 14.20 0.85
CA GLY A 239 -9.84 14.80 -0.43
C GLY A 239 -11.31 15.12 -0.54
N LYS A 240 -11.68 16.24 -1.17
CA LYS A 240 -13.08 16.53 -1.52
C LYS A 240 -13.34 16.20 -2.97
N ILE A 241 -14.31 15.33 -3.23
CA ILE A 241 -14.67 14.87 -4.58
C ILE A 241 -16.02 15.43 -4.99
N SER A 242 -16.08 15.96 -6.21
CA SER A 242 -17.35 16.24 -6.89
C SER A 242 -17.44 15.38 -8.15
N GLY A 243 -18.38 14.42 -8.14
CA GLY A 243 -18.48 13.39 -9.18
C GLY A 243 -17.27 12.46 -9.17
N ASN A 244 -16.49 12.46 -10.25
CA ASN A 244 -15.25 11.69 -10.39
C ASN A 244 -14.00 12.59 -10.41
N ILE A 245 -14.07 13.77 -9.79
CA ILE A 245 -12.99 14.76 -9.79
C ILE A 245 -12.65 15.14 -8.35
N LEU A 246 -11.39 14.93 -7.97
CA LEU A 246 -10.82 15.48 -6.74
C LEU A 246 -10.60 16.98 -6.93
N ARG A 247 -11.22 17.76 -6.05
CA ARG A 247 -11.30 19.23 -6.10
C ARG A 247 -10.42 19.92 -5.09
N GLU A 248 -10.25 19.29 -3.93
CA GLU A 248 -9.53 19.85 -2.80
C GLU A 248 -8.81 18.74 -2.05
N VAL A 249 -7.68 19.08 -1.45
CA VAL A 249 -7.07 18.26 -0.41
C VAL A 249 -6.84 19.08 0.84
N THR A 250 -7.37 18.57 1.94
CA THR A 250 -7.22 19.12 3.28
C THR A 250 -6.38 18.18 4.13
N VAL A 251 -5.37 18.73 4.78
CA VAL A 251 -4.56 18.01 5.75
C VAL A 251 -5.06 18.29 7.15
N TYR A 252 -5.30 17.24 7.93
CA TYR A 252 -5.66 17.31 9.34
C TYR A 252 -4.47 16.84 10.16
N GLN A 253 -4.19 17.55 11.26
CA GLN A 253 -3.16 17.14 12.21
C GLN A 253 -3.79 16.46 13.41
N GLU A 254 -3.34 15.24 13.71
CA GLU A 254 -3.71 14.50 14.90
C GLU A 254 -3.12 15.20 16.14
N GLN A 255 -3.99 15.51 17.12
CA GLN A 255 -3.57 16.10 18.38
C GLN A 255 -3.50 15.02 19.47
N THR A 256 -2.51 15.12 20.36
CA THR A 256 -2.33 14.21 21.48
C THR A 256 -3.38 14.37 22.60
N SER A 257 -4.14 15.46 22.61
CA SER A 257 -5.24 15.68 23.56
C SER A 257 -6.27 16.68 23.03
N GLY A 258 -7.50 16.23 22.78
CA GLY A 258 -8.66 17.05 22.42
C GLY A 258 -9.44 16.55 21.21
N PRO A 259 -10.74 16.87 21.06
CA PRO A 259 -11.60 16.32 20.01
C PRO A 259 -11.51 17.06 18.65
N ALA A 260 -10.85 18.21 18.57
CA ALA A 260 -10.86 19.04 17.35
C ALA A 260 -9.57 18.86 16.54
N MET A 261 -9.65 18.13 15.43
CA MET A 261 -8.61 18.17 14.41
C MET A 261 -8.72 19.48 13.63
N THR A 262 -7.60 20.20 13.47
CA THR A 262 -7.55 21.41 12.63
C THR A 262 -7.16 21.01 11.22
N GLY A 263 -8.08 21.24 10.27
CA GLY A 263 -7.84 21.02 8.84
C GLY A 263 -7.23 22.25 8.18
N THR A 264 -6.26 22.05 7.29
CA THR A 264 -5.71 23.09 6.41
C THR A 264 -5.78 22.62 4.97
N VAL A 265 -6.43 23.40 4.10
CA VAL A 265 -6.44 23.14 2.66
C VAL A 265 -5.03 23.35 2.13
N ILE A 266 -4.44 22.29 1.57
CA ILE A 266 -3.09 22.33 0.99
C ILE A 266 -3.12 22.38 -0.54
N TRP A 267 -4.23 22.00 -1.18
CA TRP A 267 -4.36 22.01 -2.62
C TRP A 267 -5.81 22.15 -3.06
N GLN A 268 -6.02 22.85 -4.18
CA GLN A 268 -7.28 22.91 -4.90
C GLN A 268 -7.01 22.81 -6.40
N GLY A 269 -7.90 22.16 -7.14
CA GLY A 269 -7.77 21.98 -8.58
C GLY A 269 -8.72 20.93 -9.15
N GLU A 270 -8.28 20.25 -10.20
CA GLU A 270 -9.06 19.18 -10.83
C GLU A 270 -8.15 17.98 -11.16
N ILE A 271 -8.33 16.89 -10.41
CA ILE A 271 -7.69 15.60 -10.70
C ILE A 271 -8.78 14.56 -10.91
N PRO A 272 -8.89 13.91 -12.08
CA PRO A 272 -9.78 12.77 -12.26
C PRO A 272 -9.45 11.68 -11.23
N TYR A 273 -10.49 11.17 -10.57
CA TYR A 273 -10.40 10.28 -9.44
C TYR A 273 -11.24 9.02 -9.70
N THR A 274 -10.75 8.16 -10.59
CA THR A 274 -11.38 6.89 -10.99
C THR A 274 -10.34 5.79 -11.09
N GLU A 275 -10.63 4.60 -10.54
CA GLU A 275 -9.70 3.45 -10.49
C GLU A 275 -8.33 3.81 -9.92
N ILE A 276 -8.34 4.46 -8.75
CA ILE A 276 -7.16 5.11 -8.18
C ILE A 276 -6.40 4.25 -7.18
N GLU A 277 -5.10 4.50 -7.12
CA GLU A 277 -4.22 4.09 -6.03
C GLU A 277 -3.60 5.37 -5.45
N THR A 278 -3.80 5.61 -4.15
CA THR A 278 -3.24 6.78 -3.46
C THR A 278 -2.17 6.35 -2.46
N LYS A 279 -1.03 7.06 -2.47
CA LYS A 279 0.05 6.86 -1.49
C LYS A 279 0.53 8.21 -0.98
N ILE A 280 0.88 8.26 0.31
CA ILE A 280 1.49 9.43 0.94
C ILE A 280 2.98 9.14 1.14
N SER A 281 3.84 9.99 0.59
CA SER A 281 5.28 9.83 0.68
C SER A 281 5.82 10.17 2.07
N SER A 282 7.07 9.76 2.34
CA SER A 282 7.84 10.18 3.51
C SER A 282 8.07 11.70 3.58
N THR A 283 7.97 12.39 2.44
CA THR A 283 8.09 13.85 2.31
C THR A 283 6.74 14.56 2.25
N ASN A 284 5.65 13.89 2.63
CA ASN A 284 4.28 14.42 2.62
C ASN A 284 3.77 14.82 1.22
N GLN A 285 4.25 14.14 0.17
CA GLN A 285 3.67 14.25 -1.17
C GLN A 285 2.52 13.24 -1.29
N ILE A 286 1.44 13.66 -1.95
CA ILE A 286 0.29 12.81 -2.25
C ILE A 286 0.44 12.37 -3.69
N MET A 287 0.60 11.07 -3.91
CA MET A 287 0.58 10.50 -5.24
C MET A 287 -0.77 9.87 -5.49
N ILE A 288 -1.41 10.25 -6.59
CA ILE A 288 -2.69 9.71 -7.04
C ILE A 288 -2.43 9.12 -8.41
N LYS A 289 -2.36 7.79 -8.46
CA LYS A 289 -2.23 7.05 -9.70
C LYS A 289 -3.62 6.74 -10.23
N SER A 290 -3.88 7.11 -11.48
CA SER A 290 -5.07 6.75 -12.24
C SER A 290 -4.65 6.13 -13.58
N LYS A 291 -5.62 5.66 -14.37
CA LYS A 291 -5.33 5.04 -15.67
C LYS A 291 -4.56 6.01 -16.59
N GLY A 292 -3.31 5.67 -16.90
CA GLY A 292 -2.46 6.46 -17.80
C GLY A 292 -1.93 7.77 -17.19
N ARG A 293 -2.09 8.01 -15.87
CA ARG A 293 -1.65 9.25 -15.24
C ARG A 293 -1.19 9.07 -13.79
N LEU A 294 -0.17 9.81 -13.39
CA LEU A 294 0.27 9.94 -12.00
C LEU A 294 0.26 11.42 -11.65
N ASP A 295 -0.61 11.81 -10.71
CA ASP A 295 -0.64 13.15 -10.15
C ASP A 295 0.10 13.18 -8.82
N VAL A 296 0.89 14.23 -8.62
CA VAL A 296 1.69 14.44 -7.43
C VAL A 296 1.34 15.81 -6.87
N ILE A 297 0.80 15.84 -5.64
CA ILE A 297 0.59 17.06 -4.88
C ILE A 297 1.68 17.13 -3.82
N SER A 298 2.56 18.12 -3.92
CA SER A 298 3.64 18.36 -2.96
C SER A 298 3.10 18.92 -1.65
N ALA A 299 3.87 18.77 -0.56
CA ALA A 299 3.49 19.28 0.76
C ALA A 299 3.22 20.80 0.81
N ASN A 300 3.74 21.57 -0.15
CA ASN A 300 3.49 23.01 -0.32
C ASN A 300 2.33 23.33 -1.27
N GLY A 301 1.54 22.34 -1.67
CA GLY A 301 0.41 22.50 -2.57
C GLY A 301 0.75 22.56 -4.06
N LYS A 302 2.02 22.43 -4.46
CA LYS A 302 2.36 22.36 -5.89
C LYS A 302 1.89 21.04 -6.48
N HIS A 303 1.16 21.11 -7.58
CA HIS A 303 0.69 19.94 -8.33
C HIS A 303 1.50 19.74 -9.61
N GLN A 304 1.86 18.50 -9.87
CA GLN A 304 2.44 18.04 -11.11
C GLN A 304 1.66 16.82 -11.61
N SER A 305 1.42 16.77 -12.92
CA SER A 305 0.81 15.62 -13.58
C SER A 305 1.81 14.97 -14.52
N LEU A 306 2.00 13.67 -14.39
CA LEU A 306 2.85 12.86 -15.23
C LEU A 306 1.96 11.97 -16.10
N LYS A 307 2.09 12.10 -17.42
CA LYS A 307 1.47 11.15 -18.34
C LYS A 307 2.22 9.84 -18.22
N LEU A 308 1.49 8.78 -17.88
CA LEU A 308 2.02 7.42 -17.94
C LEU A 308 1.80 6.91 -19.37
N PRO A 309 2.62 5.96 -19.85
CA PRO A 309 2.37 5.32 -21.13
C PRO A 309 0.99 4.65 -21.06
N ASP A 310 0.00 5.23 -21.74
CA ASP A 310 -1.33 4.63 -21.82
C ASP A 310 -1.22 3.41 -22.73
N GLY A 311 -1.66 2.25 -22.23
CA GLY A 311 -1.67 0.98 -22.97
C GLY A 311 -2.53 1.03 -24.24
N SER A 312 -3.19 2.15 -24.54
CA SER A 312 -4.00 2.38 -25.73
C SER A 312 -3.26 3.03 -26.91
N ALA A 313 -2.17 3.79 -26.68
CA ALA A 313 -1.57 4.66 -27.72
C ALA A 313 -0.14 4.28 -28.12
N THR A 314 0.55 3.47 -27.32
CA THR A 314 1.86 2.90 -27.65
C THR A 314 1.84 1.41 -27.30
N ARG A 315 2.60 0.57 -28.01
CA ARG A 315 2.79 -0.88 -27.76
C ARG A 315 3.36 -1.22 -26.36
N SER A 316 3.28 -0.32 -25.40
CA SER A 316 3.83 -0.44 -24.06
C SER A 316 2.69 -0.67 -23.05
N ASN A 317 2.56 -1.90 -22.56
CA ASN A 317 1.73 -2.24 -21.40
C ASN A 317 2.39 -1.75 -20.09
N ALA A 318 2.79 -0.47 -20.04
CA ALA A 318 3.56 0.04 -18.92
C ALA A 318 2.74 0.00 -17.61
N VAL A 319 3.33 -0.54 -16.55
CA VAL A 319 2.75 -0.65 -15.22
C VAL A 319 3.56 0.22 -14.28
N ILE A 320 2.89 1.11 -13.55
CA ILE A 320 3.50 1.89 -12.48
C ILE A 320 3.26 1.19 -11.15
N VAL A 321 4.35 0.94 -10.42
CA VAL A 321 4.30 0.39 -9.06
C VAL A 321 4.84 1.46 -8.11
N LEU A 322 3.98 2.01 -7.28
CA LEU A 322 4.38 3.02 -6.29
C LEU A 322 5.23 2.35 -5.21
N ALA A 323 6.37 2.94 -4.86
CA ALA A 323 7.13 2.45 -3.70
C ALA A 323 6.32 2.73 -2.42
N PRO A 324 6.37 1.83 -1.40
CA PRO A 324 5.58 2.01 -0.17
C PRO A 324 5.85 3.33 0.58
N MET A 325 7.07 3.87 0.48
CA MET A 325 7.46 5.15 1.09
C MET A 325 7.21 6.36 0.18
N GLY A 326 6.76 6.14 -1.06
CA GLY A 326 6.25 7.16 -1.95
C GLY A 326 7.24 8.21 -2.47
N ASP A 327 8.53 7.98 -2.31
CA ASP A 327 9.61 8.84 -2.80
C ASP A 327 10.08 8.46 -4.21
N LEU A 328 9.74 7.25 -4.64
CA LEU A 328 10.07 6.65 -5.93
C LEU A 328 8.88 5.86 -6.46
N TYR A 329 8.89 5.60 -7.76
CA TYR A 329 8.06 4.57 -8.38
C TYR A 329 8.87 3.74 -9.37
N LEU A 330 8.41 2.52 -9.60
CA LEU A 330 8.93 1.63 -10.62
C LEU A 330 8.03 1.73 -11.86
N GLU A 331 8.60 2.17 -12.98
CA GLU A 331 7.97 2.06 -14.29
C GLU A 331 8.38 0.74 -14.90
N LEU A 332 7.46 -0.23 -14.93
CA LEU A 332 7.67 -1.56 -15.47
C LEU A 332 7.07 -1.65 -16.87
N LEU A 333 7.81 -2.21 -17.82
CA LEU A 333 7.40 -2.55 -19.16
C LEU A 333 7.41 -4.10 -19.27
N PRO A 334 6.28 -4.77 -19.01
CA PRO A 334 6.19 -6.22 -19.10
C PRO A 334 6.34 -6.66 -20.56
N GLY A 335 7.14 -7.71 -20.80
CA GLY A 335 7.34 -8.26 -22.13
C GLY A 335 7.48 -9.78 -22.09
N ASN A 336 7.13 -10.43 -23.20
CA ASN A 336 7.02 -11.89 -23.34
C ASN A 336 8.38 -12.63 -23.25
N GLU A 337 9.51 -11.92 -23.41
CA GLU A 337 10.86 -12.51 -23.29
C GLU A 337 11.76 -11.73 -22.32
N LYS A 338 11.60 -10.40 -22.29
CA LYS A 338 12.33 -9.50 -21.42
C LYS A 338 11.37 -8.41 -20.97
N SER A 339 11.25 -8.27 -19.66
CA SER A 339 10.61 -7.11 -19.08
C SER A 339 11.67 -6.06 -18.80
N VAL A 340 11.36 -4.78 -18.94
CA VAL A 340 12.29 -3.68 -18.64
C VAL A 340 11.68 -2.85 -17.54
N TYR A 341 12.46 -2.39 -16.57
CA TYR A 341 11.97 -1.42 -15.59
C TYR A 341 12.90 -0.23 -15.43
N TYR A 342 12.34 0.86 -14.91
CA TYR A 342 13.04 2.08 -14.56
C TYR A 342 12.65 2.49 -13.15
N TRP A 343 13.63 2.87 -12.36
CA TRP A 343 13.36 3.62 -11.14
C TRP A 343 13.19 5.10 -11.50
N ARG A 344 12.08 5.69 -11.05
CA ARG A 344 11.74 7.09 -11.31
C ARG A 344 11.57 7.82 -9.99
N LYS A 345 12.03 9.08 -9.97
CA LYS A 345 11.71 10.01 -8.87
C LYS A 345 10.35 10.63 -9.12
N VAL A 346 9.67 10.87 -8.01
CA VAL A 346 8.39 11.59 -7.93
C VAL A 346 8.63 13.09 -8.06
#